data_AF-A0A2J6XF04-F1
#
_entry.id   AF-A0A2J6XF04-F1
#
_cell.length_a   1.000
_cell.length_b   1.000
_cell.length_c   1.000
_cell.angle_alpha   90.00
_cell.angle_beta   90.00
_cell.angle_gamma   90.00
#
_symmetry.space_group_name_H-M   'P 1'
#
loop_
_entity.id
_entity.type
_entity.pdbx_description
1 polymer ?
#
loop_
_entity_poly.entity_id
_entity_poly.type
_entity_poly.pdbx_seq_one_letter_code
_entity_poly.pdbx_strand_id
1 'polypeptide(L)' 'ARAAGMVEAQVIVCADNDAAIDRLRSLIQAGDCLLVKGSRGVQMETIVTALQG' A
#
# COMPACT_ATOMS: atom_id res chain seq x y z
N ALA A 1 0.95 4.17 11.83
CA ALA A 1 1.80 2.97 11.81
C ALA A 1 2.80 2.99 12.96
N ARG A 2 3.92 3.72 12.87
CA ARG A 2 4.98 3.75 13.90
C ARG A 2 4.50 4.19 15.28
N ALA A 3 3.85 5.35 15.36
CA ALA A 3 3.28 5.87 16.62
C ALA A 3 2.18 4.98 17.22
N ALA A 4 1.61 4.06 16.42
CA ALA A 4 0.62 3.09 16.86
C ALA A 4 1.25 1.73 17.24
N GLY A 5 2.59 1.64 17.32
CA GLY A 5 3.31 0.45 17.78
C GLY A 5 3.78 -0.51 16.68
N MET A 6 3.62 -0.18 15.39
CA MET A 6 4.15 -1.00 14.31
C MET A 6 5.67 -0.90 14.26
N VAL A 7 6.37 -2.04 14.21
CA VAL A 7 7.84 -2.10 14.15
C VAL A 7 8.35 -1.55 12.82
N GLU A 8 9.53 -0.91 12.85
CA GLU A 8 10.08 -0.21 11.68
C GLU A 8 10.24 -1.13 10.47
N ALA A 9 10.65 -2.39 10.68
CA ALA A 9 10.81 -3.37 9.63
C ALA A 9 9.50 -3.75 8.90
N GLN A 10 8.34 -3.44 9.48
CA GLN A 10 7.01 -3.64 8.89
C GLN A 10 6.47 -2.38 8.20
N VAL A 11 7.20 -1.26 8.25
CA VAL A 11 6.80 -0.01 7.61
C VAL A 11 7.65 0.21 6.37
N ILE A 12 7.01 0.17 5.20
CA ILE A 12 7.66 0.54 3.94
C ILE A 12 7.16 1.92 3.54
N VAL A 13 8.09 2.85 3.32
CA VAL A 13 7.79 4.21 2.87
C VAL A 13 8.05 4.28 1.36
N CYS A 14 7.03 4.67 0.61
CA CYS A 14 7.12 4.88 -0.83
C CYS A 14 6.97 6.37 -1.15
N ALA A 15 7.64 6.83 -2.21
CA ALA A 15 7.59 8.22 -2.63
C ALA A 15 6.24 8.59 -3.27
N ASP A 16 5.63 7.64 -3.98
CA ASP A 16 4.39 7.81 -4.74
C ASP A 16 3.62 6.48 -4.86
N ASN A 17 2.49 6.54 -5.58
CA ASN A 17 1.61 5.39 -5.78
C ASN A 17 2.26 4.32 -6.66
N ASP A 18 3.10 4.69 -7.63
CA ASP A 18 3.75 3.72 -8.53
C ASP A 18 4.77 2.87 -7.76
N ALA A 19 5.61 3.50 -6.95
CA ALA A 19 6.54 2.80 -6.06
C ALA A 19 5.80 1.91 -5.03
N ALA A 20 4.62 2.34 -4.57
CA ALA A 20 3.78 1.51 -3.69
C ALA A 20 3.22 0.28 -4.43
N ILE A 21 2.72 0.44 -5.66
CA ILE A 21 2.17 -0.64 -6.47
C ILE A 21 3.24 -1.71 -6.75
N ASP A 22 4.43 -1.30 -7.16
CA ASP A 22 5.53 -2.24 -7.43
C ASP A 22 5.88 -3.06 -6.20
N ARG A 23 5.91 -2.41 -5.02
CA ARG A 23 6.16 -3.12 -3.78
C ARG A 23 5.01 -4.05 -3.41
N LEU A 24 3.76 -3.61 -3.54
CA LEU A 24 2.56 -4.40 -3.21
C LEU A 24 2.46 -5.66 -4.07
N ARG A 25 2.78 -5.59 -5.37
CA ARG A 25 2.81 -6.75 -6.27
C ARG A 25 3.76 -7.86 -5.80
N SER A 26 4.86 -7.50 -5.13
CA SER A 26 5.81 -8.46 -4.57
C SER A 26 5.42 -9.02 -3.20
N LEU A 27 4.47 -8.39 -2.52
CA LEU A 27 4.10 -8.70 -1.14
C LEU A 27 2.78 -9.45 -1.01
N ILE A 28 1.79 -9.05 -1.80
CA ILE A 28 0.43 -9.57 -1.70
C ILE A 28 0.42 -11.03 -2.17
N GLN A 29 -0.21 -11.88 -1.37
CA GLN A 29 -0.44 -13.28 -1.67
C GLN A 29 -1.95 -13.56 -1.75
N ALA A 30 -2.31 -14.69 -2.37
CA ALA A 30 -3.70 -15.12 -2.42
C ALA A 30 -4.23 -15.36 -0.99
N GLY A 31 -5.37 -14.74 -0.68
CA GLY A 31 -5.99 -14.79 0.65
C GLY A 31 -5.70 -13.59 1.55
N ASP A 32 -4.80 -12.70 1.15
CA ASP A 32 -4.53 -11.47 1.91
C ASP A 32 -5.71 -10.49 1.85
N CYS A 33 -5.86 -9.71 2.92
CA CYS A 33 -6.78 -8.58 2.98
C CYS A 33 -5.97 -7.27 2.97
N LEU A 34 -6.21 -6.42 1.97
CA LEU A 34 -5.56 -5.12 1.83
C LEU A 34 -6.54 -3.98 2.13
N LEU A 35 -6.21 -3.14 3.11
CA LEU A 35 -6.90 -1.87 3.36
C LEU A 35 -6.14 -0.72 2.67
N VAL A 36 -6.77 -0.09 1.68
CA VAL A 36 -6.24 1.11 1.03
C VAL A 36 -6.92 2.35 1.60
N LYS A 37 -6.14 3.31 2.09
CA LYS A 37 -6.65 4.57 2.65
C LYS A 37 -5.75 5.75 2.31
N GLY A 38 -6.38 6.86 1.96
CA GLY A 38 -5.74 8.17 1.80
C GLY A 38 -6.78 9.28 1.74
N SER A 39 -6.34 10.52 1.62
CA SER A 39 -7.22 11.66 1.31
C SER A 39 -7.48 11.73 -0.20
N ARG A 40 -8.48 12.50 -0.63
CA ARG A 40 -8.89 12.59 -2.04
C ARG A 40 -7.74 13.01 -2.98
N GLY A 41 -6.87 13.92 -2.54
CA GLY A 41 -5.76 14.42 -3.37
C GLY A 41 -4.66 13.39 -3.65
N VAL A 42 -4.60 12.28 -2.90
CA VAL A 42 -3.57 11.23 -3.08
C VAL A 42 -3.98 10.18 -4.11
N GLN A 43 -5.23 10.20 -4.57
CA GLN A 43 -5.73 9.35 -5.67
C GLN A 43 -5.48 7.85 -5.41
N MET A 44 -5.85 7.37 -4.22
CA MET A 44 -5.63 5.99 -3.79
C MET A 44 -6.32 4.93 -4.67
N GLU A 45 -7.35 5.34 -5.41
CA GLU A 45 -8.00 4.53 -6.43
C GLU A 45 -7.04 4.01 -7.50
N THR A 46 -5.92 4.69 -7.75
CA THR A 46 -4.91 4.22 -8.71
C THR A 46 -4.25 2.92 -8.23
N ILE A 47 -3.98 2.80 -6.93
CA ILE A 47 -3.41 1.59 -6.31
C ILE A 47 -4.40 0.43 -6.43
N VAL A 48 -5.68 0.67 -6.08
CA VAL A 48 -6.72 -0.37 -6.17
C VAL A 48 -6.87 -0.86 -7.60
N THR A 49 -6.98 0.06 -8.56
CA THR A 49 -7.14 -0.26 -9.98
C THR A 49 -5.96 -1.08 -10.52
N ALA A 50 -4.73 -0.73 -10.13
CA ALA A 50 -3.51 -1.42 -10.58
C ALA A 50 -3.34 -2.85 -10.05
N LEU A 51 -4.11 -3.23 -9.00
CA LEU A 51 -4.06 -4.53 -8.34
C LEU A 51 -5.27 -5.43 -8.65
N GLN A 52 -6.29 -4.92 -9.36
CA GLN A 52 -7.51 -5.67 -9.71
C GLN A 52 -7.38 -6.53 -10.99
N GLY A 53 -6.20 -7.06 -11.27
CA GLY A 53 -5.91 -7.91 -12.45
C GLY A 53 -6.25 -9.38 -12.25
#